data_AF-Q74NA0-F1
#
_entry.id   AF-Q74NA0-F1
#
_cell.length_a   1.000
_cell.length_b   1.000
_cell.length_c   1.000
_cell.angle_alpha   90.00
_cell.angle_beta   90.00
_cell.angle_gamma   90.00
#
_symmetry.space_group_name_H-M   'P 1'
#
loop_
_entity.id
_entity.type
_entity.pdbx_description
1 polymer ?
#
loop_
_entity_poly.entity_id
_entity_poly.type
_entity_poly.pdbx_seq_one_letter_code
_entity_poly.pdbx_strand_id
1 'polypeptide(L)'
;MFFIFKIFRLLFALPLIMLLAIGGYLYFQLKYKEHKLKTLLDNLNSLKSQYGSLLKKYNQTIGLLETKNETIKKLEEQNKKLESENYYLRLKLTNLESQYSNNDRIKFLIKAQNYNFTDLPLDKCTNNDTLNYACLVNIMQNKLGFSYKKESGDYLESVDEFIRTKGGDCEDWSLFAYSLIYYLARNGYKKITFYVKQNNSKLYLYKEGNTIYYLPNAKAYTIEIKNPSIVCYKINETLGHCITAICDKPLLPNQKNNCTYFEPQNGKILNPKELYIIVSNDFYFREWQFWK
;
A
#
# COMPACT_ATOMS: atom_id res chain seq x y z
N MET A 1 -78.84 -84.85 2.32
CA MET A 1 -77.63 -84.90 3.17
C MET A 1 -76.32 -84.59 2.43
N PHE A 2 -76.17 -84.98 1.15
CA PHE A 2 -74.94 -84.73 0.35
C PHE A 2 -74.63 -83.25 0.02
N PHE A 3 -75.63 -82.37 -0.05
CA PHE A 3 -75.43 -80.95 -0.40
C PHE A 3 -74.84 -80.12 0.76
N ILE A 4 -75.26 -80.41 2.00
CA ILE A 4 -74.79 -79.70 3.21
C ILE A 4 -73.30 -79.97 3.45
N PHE A 5 -72.83 -81.18 3.16
CA PHE A 5 -71.41 -81.55 3.30
C PHE A 5 -70.48 -80.81 2.31
N LYS A 6 -70.96 -80.53 1.08
CA LYS A 6 -70.21 -79.72 0.11
C LYS A 6 -70.12 -78.25 0.51
N ILE A 7 -71.21 -77.69 1.05
CA ILE A 7 -71.24 -76.31 1.55
C ILE A 7 -70.32 -76.15 2.77
N PHE A 8 -70.32 -77.13 3.69
CA PHE A 8 -69.38 -77.14 4.83
C PHE A 8 -67.92 -77.21 4.39
N ARG A 9 -67.56 -78.07 3.42
CA ARG A 9 -66.19 -78.10 2.87
C ARG A 9 -65.78 -76.78 2.21
N LEU A 10 -66.70 -76.08 1.55
CA LEU A 10 -66.42 -74.76 0.98
C LEU A 10 -66.25 -73.68 2.05
N LEU A 11 -67.10 -73.70 3.08
CA LEU A 11 -67.06 -72.77 4.22
C LEU A 11 -65.76 -72.88 5.04
N PHE A 12 -65.15 -74.07 5.11
CA PHE A 12 -63.85 -74.27 5.75
C PHE A 12 -62.65 -74.03 4.81
N ALA A 13 -62.81 -74.22 3.50
CA ALA A 13 -61.74 -73.98 2.53
C ALA A 13 -61.51 -72.49 2.23
N LEU A 14 -62.56 -71.67 2.20
CA LEU A 14 -62.48 -70.23 1.91
C LEU A 14 -61.62 -69.43 2.92
N PRO A 15 -61.79 -69.59 4.25
CA PRO A 15 -60.93 -68.94 5.25
C PRO A 15 -59.46 -69.35 5.12
N LEU A 16 -59.21 -70.63 4.80
CA LEU A 16 -57.85 -71.14 4.62
C LEU A 16 -57.19 -70.54 3.36
N ILE A 17 -57.92 -70.44 2.26
CA ILE A 17 -57.44 -69.78 1.03
C ILE A 17 -57.20 -68.29 1.28
N MET A 18 -58.08 -67.60 2.01
CA MET A 18 -57.85 -66.20 2.39
C MET A 18 -56.63 -66.04 3.30
N LEU A 19 -56.44 -66.91 4.29
CA LEU A 19 -55.26 -66.90 5.17
C LEU A 19 -53.95 -67.13 4.38
N LEU A 20 -53.95 -68.05 3.41
CA LEU A 20 -52.81 -68.29 2.54
C LEU A 20 -52.55 -67.10 1.61
N ALA A 21 -53.59 -66.46 1.07
CA ALA A 21 -53.45 -65.26 0.24
C ALA A 21 -52.91 -64.06 1.04
N ILE A 22 -53.43 -63.84 2.26
CA ILE A 22 -52.95 -62.79 3.18
C ILE A 22 -51.51 -63.08 3.60
N GLY A 23 -51.19 -64.33 3.96
CA GLY A 23 -49.83 -64.75 4.33
C GLY A 23 -48.84 -64.58 3.19
N GLY A 24 -49.21 -64.96 1.97
CA GLY A 24 -48.40 -64.76 0.77
C GLY A 24 -48.18 -63.28 0.45
N TYR A 25 -49.23 -62.45 0.55
CA TYR A 25 -49.12 -61.00 0.37
C TYR A 25 -48.21 -60.35 1.41
N LEU A 26 -48.35 -60.71 2.69
CA LEU A 26 -47.49 -60.21 3.77
C LEU A 26 -46.04 -60.65 3.58
N TYR A 27 -45.80 -61.91 3.20
CA TYR A 27 -44.46 -62.42 2.89
C TYR A 27 -43.81 -61.65 1.75
N PHE A 28 -44.54 -61.41 0.66
CA PHE A 28 -44.06 -60.63 -0.48
C PHE A 28 -43.71 -59.18 -0.07
N GLN A 29 -44.58 -58.53 0.71
CA GLN A 29 -44.35 -57.18 1.23
C GLN A 29 -43.10 -57.12 2.14
N LEU A 30 -42.90 -58.13 2.99
CA LEU A 30 -41.70 -58.22 3.83
C LEU A 30 -40.44 -58.38 2.99
N LYS A 31 -40.44 -59.28 2.00
CA LYS A 31 -39.30 -59.48 1.09
C LYS A 31 -38.98 -58.23 0.26
N TYR A 32 -39.99 -57.52 -0.21
CA TYR A 32 -39.82 -56.26 -0.92
C TYR A 32 -39.17 -55.18 -0.02
N LYS A 33 -39.64 -55.05 1.23
CA LYS A 33 -39.05 -54.11 2.20
C LYS A 33 -37.62 -54.50 2.58
N GLU A 34 -37.33 -55.78 2.77
CA GLU A 34 -35.99 -56.30 3.06
C GLU A 34 -35.01 -55.96 1.92
N HIS A 35 -35.41 -56.18 0.67
CA HIS A 35 -34.61 -55.80 -0.50
C HIS A 35 -34.37 -54.29 -0.56
N LYS A 36 -35.43 -53.48 -0.37
CA LYS A 36 -35.32 -52.01 -0.39
C LYS A 36 -34.40 -51.49 0.72
N LEU A 37 -34.45 -52.08 1.91
CA LEU A 37 -33.57 -51.74 3.02
C LEU A 37 -32.10 -52.05 2.69
N LYS A 38 -31.83 -53.22 2.09
CA LYS A 38 -30.49 -53.59 1.66
C LYS A 38 -29.95 -52.60 0.62
N THR A 39 -30.74 -52.26 -0.40
CA THR A 39 -30.33 -51.26 -1.41
C THR A 39 -30.05 -49.89 -0.79
N LEU A 40 -30.86 -49.45 0.16
CA LEU A 40 -30.62 -48.18 0.87
C LEU A 40 -29.33 -48.21 1.69
N LEU A 41 -29.04 -49.34 2.35
CA LEU A 41 -27.80 -49.51 3.11
C LEU A 41 -26.56 -49.48 2.21
N ASP A 42 -26.62 -50.17 1.07
CA ASP A 42 -25.54 -50.17 0.08
C ASP A 42 -25.29 -48.76 -0.48
N ASN A 43 -26.37 -48.02 -0.79
CA ASN A 43 -26.28 -46.63 -1.23
C ASN A 43 -25.69 -45.71 -0.16
N LEU A 44 -26.09 -45.88 1.10
CA LEU A 44 -25.57 -45.09 2.22
C LEU A 44 -24.07 -45.34 2.45
N ASN A 45 -23.63 -46.59 2.35
CA ASN A 45 -22.21 -46.95 2.44
C ASN A 45 -21.40 -46.36 1.27
N SER A 46 -21.95 -46.41 0.05
CA SER A 46 -21.34 -45.78 -1.13
C SER A 46 -21.21 -44.27 -0.95
N LEU A 47 -22.27 -43.59 -0.51
CA LEU A 47 -22.27 -42.14 -0.28
C LEU A 47 -21.28 -41.74 0.81
N LYS A 48 -21.20 -42.51 1.90
CA LYS A 48 -20.22 -42.30 2.98
C LYS A 48 -18.78 -42.39 2.47
N SER A 49 -18.50 -43.38 1.60
CA SER A 49 -17.19 -43.53 0.95
C SER A 49 -16.87 -42.34 0.04
N GLN A 50 -17.83 -41.91 -0.79
CA GLN A 50 -17.67 -40.75 -1.66
C GLN A 50 -17.41 -39.46 -0.87
N TYR A 51 -18.17 -39.23 0.20
CA TYR A 51 -17.97 -38.07 1.09
C TYR A 51 -16.58 -38.09 1.74
N GLY A 52 -16.13 -39.25 2.24
CA GLY A 52 -14.78 -39.39 2.80
C GLY A 52 -13.69 -39.08 1.77
N SER A 53 -13.85 -39.55 0.53
CA SER A 53 -12.92 -39.21 -0.55
C SER A 53 -12.94 -37.72 -0.89
N LEU A 54 -14.13 -37.08 -0.89
CA LEU A 54 -14.27 -35.67 -1.20
C LEU A 54 -13.62 -34.80 -0.11
N LEU A 55 -13.85 -35.13 1.16
CA LEU A 55 -13.23 -34.45 2.29
C LEU A 55 -11.70 -34.53 2.25
N LYS A 56 -11.15 -35.69 1.89
CA LYS A 56 -9.70 -35.86 1.72
C LYS A 56 -9.15 -34.96 0.61
N LYS A 57 -9.81 -34.88 -0.55
CA LYS A 57 -9.43 -33.99 -1.65
C LYS A 57 -9.53 -32.51 -1.26
N TYR A 58 -10.57 -32.14 -0.53
CA TYR A 58 -10.75 -30.78 -0.02
C TYR A 58 -9.59 -30.37 0.90
N ASN A 59 -9.25 -31.20 1.90
CA ASN A 59 -8.16 -30.91 2.82
C ASN A 59 -6.79 -30.83 2.11
N GLN A 60 -6.55 -31.68 1.11
CA GLN A 60 -5.35 -31.59 0.26
C GLN A 60 -5.29 -30.26 -0.51
N THR A 61 -6.42 -29.80 -1.02
CA THR A 61 -6.51 -28.55 -1.80
C THR A 61 -6.25 -27.33 -0.92
N ILE A 62 -6.76 -27.33 0.31
CA ILE A 62 -6.46 -26.28 1.30
C ILE A 62 -4.95 -26.21 1.60
N GLY A 63 -4.32 -27.34 1.90
CA GLY A 63 -2.87 -27.35 2.19
C GLY A 63 -2.02 -26.83 1.02
N LEU A 64 -2.42 -27.14 -0.23
CA LEU A 64 -1.78 -26.58 -1.43
C LEU A 64 -2.00 -25.06 -1.54
N LEU A 65 -3.18 -24.55 -1.20
CA LEU A 65 -3.48 -23.12 -1.22
C LEU A 65 -2.67 -22.37 -0.16
N GLU A 66 -2.56 -22.90 1.05
CA GLU A 66 -1.74 -22.33 2.13
C GLU A 66 -0.26 -22.24 1.71
N THR A 67 0.27 -23.31 1.13
CA THR A 67 1.66 -23.34 0.62
C THR A 67 1.89 -22.31 -0.49
N LYS A 68 0.93 -22.16 -1.42
CA LYS A 68 0.99 -21.13 -2.47
C LYS A 68 0.95 -19.72 -1.88
N ASN A 69 0.13 -19.49 -0.85
CA ASN A 69 0.00 -18.19 -0.21
C ASN A 69 1.30 -17.80 0.52
N GLU A 70 1.96 -18.73 1.20
CA GLU A 70 3.28 -18.51 1.78
C GLU A 70 4.34 -18.18 0.72
N THR A 71 4.28 -18.87 -0.43
CA THR A 71 5.18 -18.61 -1.56
C THR A 71 4.97 -17.20 -2.11
N ILE A 72 3.72 -16.76 -2.27
CA ILE A 72 3.40 -15.39 -2.71
C ILE A 72 3.97 -14.36 -1.73
N LYS A 73 3.78 -14.53 -0.42
CA LYS A 73 4.34 -13.62 0.59
C LYS A 73 5.87 -13.50 0.49
N LYS A 74 6.56 -14.63 0.30
CA LYS A 74 8.03 -14.64 0.11
C LYS A 74 8.43 -13.90 -1.17
N LEU A 75 7.71 -14.09 -2.27
CA LEU A 75 7.95 -13.38 -3.53
C LEU A 75 7.70 -11.87 -3.40
N GLU A 76 6.65 -11.47 -2.68
CA GLU A 76 6.37 -10.04 -2.40
C GLU A 76 7.49 -9.39 -1.59
N GLU A 77 8.02 -10.09 -0.58
CA GLU A 77 9.14 -9.60 0.22
C GLU A 77 10.44 -9.52 -0.61
N GLN A 78 10.70 -10.51 -1.45
CA GLN A 78 11.82 -10.48 -2.40
C GLN A 78 11.69 -9.34 -3.42
N ASN A 79 10.49 -9.09 -3.96
CA ASN A 79 10.25 -7.98 -4.88
C ASN A 79 10.50 -6.63 -4.21
N LYS A 80 10.04 -6.42 -2.98
CA LYS A 80 10.34 -5.18 -2.22
C LYS A 80 11.84 -4.97 -2.03
N LYS A 81 12.59 -6.05 -1.80
CA LYS A 81 14.06 -5.99 -1.69
C LYS A 81 14.71 -5.65 -3.05
N LEU A 82 14.24 -6.25 -4.14
CA LEU A 82 14.72 -5.93 -5.49
C LEU A 82 14.39 -4.49 -5.92
N GLU A 83 13.24 -3.95 -5.50
CA GLU A 83 12.87 -2.56 -5.78
C GLU A 83 13.80 -1.59 -5.04
N SER A 84 14.12 -1.86 -3.77
CA SER A 84 15.06 -1.02 -3.01
C SER A 84 16.49 -1.11 -3.54
N GLU A 85 16.94 -2.32 -3.94
CA GLU A 85 18.23 -2.51 -4.61
C GLU A 85 18.28 -1.79 -5.97
N ASN A 86 17.22 -1.88 -6.78
CA ASN A 86 17.13 -1.15 -8.06
C ASN A 86 17.17 0.37 -7.86
N TYR A 87 16.49 0.88 -6.84
CA TYR A 87 16.54 2.29 -6.50
C TYR A 87 17.97 2.73 -6.14
N TYR A 88 18.68 1.93 -5.32
CA TYR A 88 20.07 2.18 -4.98
C TYR A 88 21.01 2.09 -6.21
N LEU A 89 20.80 1.11 -7.09
CA LEU A 89 21.56 0.98 -8.33
C LEU A 89 21.32 2.17 -9.27
N ARG A 90 20.08 2.67 -9.38
CA ARG A 90 19.77 3.89 -10.14
C ARG A 90 20.48 5.12 -9.58
N LEU A 91 20.50 5.27 -8.25
CA LEU A 91 21.28 6.31 -7.58
C LEU A 91 22.77 6.21 -7.94
N LYS A 92 23.34 5.00 -7.88
CA LYS A 92 24.74 4.75 -8.22
C LYS A 92 25.04 4.98 -9.71
N LEU A 93 24.12 4.61 -10.60
CA LEU A 93 24.21 4.85 -12.04
C LEU A 93 24.19 6.35 -12.34
N THR A 94 23.26 7.08 -11.70
CA THR A 94 23.18 8.54 -11.78
C THR A 94 24.50 9.19 -11.31
N ASN A 95 25.08 8.71 -10.20
CA ASN A 95 26.40 9.15 -9.74
C ASN A 95 27.52 8.87 -10.76
N LEU A 96 27.53 7.69 -11.40
CA LEU A 96 28.51 7.35 -12.44
C LEU A 96 28.32 8.21 -13.71
N GLU A 97 27.08 8.42 -14.14
CA GLU A 97 26.74 9.27 -15.27
C GLU A 97 27.25 10.71 -15.06
N SER A 98 27.31 11.21 -13.82
CA SER A 98 27.89 12.55 -13.56
C SER A 98 29.40 12.67 -13.65
N GLN A 99 30.13 11.56 -13.47
CA GLN A 99 31.57 11.55 -13.73
C GLN A 99 31.86 11.71 -15.23
N TYR A 100 30.90 11.36 -16.10
CA TYR A 100 31.04 11.42 -17.56
C TYR A 100 30.13 12.43 -18.25
N SER A 101 29.23 13.10 -17.53
CA SER A 101 28.27 14.05 -18.06
C SER A 101 28.84 15.47 -18.09
N ASN A 102 28.79 16.12 -19.25
CA ASN A 102 29.02 17.57 -19.38
C ASN A 102 27.78 18.42 -19.03
N ASN A 103 26.76 17.82 -18.41
CA ASN A 103 25.52 18.50 -18.04
C ASN A 103 25.56 18.95 -16.58
N ASP A 104 25.79 20.25 -16.35
CA ASP A 104 25.87 20.86 -15.03
C ASP A 104 24.62 20.61 -14.17
N ARG A 105 23.45 20.43 -14.78
CA ARG A 105 22.20 20.09 -14.09
C ARG A 105 22.29 18.74 -13.36
N ILE A 106 22.84 17.73 -14.05
CA ILE A 106 22.98 16.38 -13.49
C ILE A 106 23.97 16.42 -12.33
N LYS A 107 25.09 17.12 -12.51
CA LYS A 107 26.09 17.33 -11.44
C LYS A 107 25.48 18.04 -10.22
N PHE A 108 24.67 19.08 -10.44
CA PHE A 108 24.02 19.83 -9.39
C PHE A 108 23.05 18.97 -8.56
N LEU A 109 22.12 18.26 -9.23
CA LEU A 109 21.16 17.38 -8.55
C LEU A 109 21.86 16.26 -7.79
N ILE A 110 22.98 15.75 -8.30
CA ILE A 110 23.77 14.71 -7.63
C ILE A 110 24.52 15.24 -6.42
N LYS A 111 25.08 16.46 -6.51
CA LYS A 111 25.66 17.13 -5.35
C LYS A 111 24.60 17.27 -4.26
N ALA A 112 23.39 17.69 -4.64
CA ALA A 112 22.25 17.82 -3.74
C ALA A 112 21.87 16.46 -3.09
N GLN A 113 21.74 15.39 -3.89
CA GLN A 113 21.45 14.03 -3.40
C GLN A 113 22.51 13.51 -2.42
N ASN A 114 23.77 13.88 -2.63
CA ASN A 114 24.89 13.43 -1.82
C ASN A 114 25.17 14.29 -0.58
N TYR A 115 24.44 15.39 -0.40
CA TYR A 115 24.60 16.27 0.76
C TYR A 115 24.45 15.51 2.08
N ASN A 116 25.25 15.91 3.07
CA ASN A 116 25.25 15.31 4.40
C ASN A 116 24.59 16.26 5.40
N PHE A 117 23.47 15.85 5.99
CA PHE A 117 22.66 16.71 6.87
C PHE A 117 23.05 16.56 8.36
N THR A 118 24.34 16.50 8.67
CA THR A 118 24.84 16.39 10.05
C THR A 118 24.52 17.60 10.92
N ASP A 119 24.34 18.76 10.31
CA ASP A 119 24.11 20.03 11.03
C ASP A 119 22.63 20.24 11.38
N LEU A 120 21.75 19.34 10.95
CA LEU A 120 20.33 19.38 11.26
C LEU A 120 19.99 18.49 12.46
N PRO A 121 19.07 18.92 13.34
CA PRO A 121 18.66 18.17 14.52
C PRO A 121 17.66 17.06 14.15
N LEU A 122 18.09 16.14 13.28
CA LEU A 122 17.27 15.03 12.81
C LEU A 122 16.88 14.12 13.98
N ASP A 123 17.79 13.88 14.91
CA ASP A 123 17.61 13.10 16.13
C ASP A 123 16.35 13.50 16.92
N LYS A 124 16.10 14.81 17.05
CA LYS A 124 14.93 15.36 17.76
C LYS A 124 13.60 15.08 17.07
N CYS A 125 13.62 14.81 15.77
CA CYS A 125 12.43 14.63 14.94
C CYS A 125 12.30 13.22 14.38
N THR A 126 13.17 12.31 14.77
CA THR A 126 13.16 10.93 14.31
C THR A 126 12.72 9.97 15.40
N ASN A 127 11.95 8.96 15.01
CA ASN A 127 11.61 7.83 15.85
C ASN A 127 11.81 6.54 15.03
N ASN A 128 12.75 5.71 15.46
CA ASN A 128 13.22 4.53 14.72
C ASN A 128 13.62 4.89 13.27
N ASP A 129 12.97 4.29 12.28
CA ASP A 129 13.21 4.47 10.85
C ASP A 129 12.32 5.56 10.21
N THR A 130 11.68 6.41 11.04
CA THR A 130 10.70 7.41 10.61
C THR A 130 11.12 8.83 11.01
N LEU A 131 11.20 9.74 10.03
CA LEU A 131 11.35 11.18 10.28
C LEU A 131 9.98 11.86 10.37
N ASN A 132 9.76 12.71 11.37
CA ASN A 132 8.66 13.68 11.39
C ASN A 132 9.13 14.98 10.70
N TYR A 133 8.73 15.18 9.45
CA TYR A 133 9.18 16.30 8.64
C TYR A 133 8.64 17.64 9.16
N ALA A 134 7.40 17.67 9.63
CA ALA A 134 6.81 18.88 10.24
C ALA A 134 7.56 19.31 11.51
N CYS A 135 8.06 18.35 12.30
CA CYS A 135 8.94 18.63 13.44
C CYS A 135 10.24 19.29 12.97
N LEU A 136 10.89 18.72 11.95
CA LEU A 136 12.18 19.21 11.46
C LEU A 136 12.04 20.65 10.96
N VAL A 137 11.06 20.91 10.10
CA VAL A 137 10.83 22.24 9.55
C VAL A 137 10.46 23.24 10.66
N ASN A 138 9.67 22.83 11.65
CA ASN A 138 9.36 23.68 12.79
C ASN A 138 10.62 24.07 13.59
N ILE A 139 11.54 23.13 13.82
CA ILE A 139 12.81 23.42 14.49
C ILE A 139 13.68 24.33 13.60
N MET A 140 13.78 24.04 12.31
CA MET A 140 14.56 24.86 11.37
C MET A 140 14.06 26.31 11.38
N GLN A 141 12.75 26.53 11.28
CA GLN A 141 12.18 27.87 11.23
C GLN A 141 12.28 28.58 12.59
N ASN A 142 11.81 27.95 13.66
CA ASN A 142 11.65 28.63 14.95
C ASN A 142 12.93 28.67 15.81
N LYS A 143 13.90 27.79 15.55
CA LYS A 143 15.14 27.71 16.35
C LYS A 143 16.39 28.04 15.55
N LEU A 144 16.48 27.57 14.30
CA LEU A 144 17.66 27.78 13.49
C LEU A 144 17.58 29.04 12.63
N GLY A 145 16.38 29.62 12.50
CA GLY A 145 16.13 30.88 11.80
C GLY A 145 15.96 30.71 10.29
N PHE A 146 15.52 29.53 9.83
CA PHE A 146 15.21 29.32 8.43
C PHE A 146 13.93 30.05 8.03
N SER A 147 13.91 30.69 6.88
CA SER A 147 12.71 31.38 6.38
C SER A 147 12.56 31.24 4.87
N TYR A 148 11.35 31.53 4.37
CA TYR A 148 11.19 31.80 2.95
C TYR A 148 11.84 33.15 2.64
N LYS A 149 12.62 33.19 1.57
CA LYS A 149 13.26 34.42 1.08
C LYS A 149 12.85 34.64 -0.35
N LYS A 150 12.47 35.88 -0.65
CA LYS A 150 12.23 36.29 -2.03
C LYS A 150 13.52 36.88 -2.56
N GLU A 151 14.06 36.28 -3.60
CA GLU A 151 15.34 36.71 -4.18
C GLU A 151 15.16 37.82 -5.23
N SER A 152 16.21 38.62 -5.44
CA SER A 152 16.28 39.59 -6.52
C SER A 152 16.85 38.93 -7.77
N GLY A 153 15.98 38.33 -8.58
CA GLY A 153 16.36 37.42 -9.66
C GLY A 153 16.08 35.98 -9.25
N ASP A 154 15.76 35.15 -10.23
CA ASP A 154 15.42 33.74 -10.02
C ASP A 154 16.70 32.90 -10.18
N TYR A 155 17.26 32.46 -9.06
CA TYR A 155 18.47 31.65 -9.00
C TYR A 155 18.23 30.49 -8.03
N LEU A 156 18.60 29.28 -8.45
CA LEU A 156 18.48 28.09 -7.62
C LEU A 156 19.70 27.95 -6.70
N GLU A 157 19.52 28.16 -5.41
CA GLU A 157 20.55 27.96 -4.40
C GLU A 157 20.93 26.46 -4.33
N SER A 158 22.23 26.19 -4.17
CA SER A 158 22.66 24.83 -3.81
C SER A 158 22.20 24.48 -2.39
N VAL A 159 22.11 23.19 -2.05
CA VAL A 159 21.72 22.77 -0.69
C VAL A 159 22.64 23.37 0.38
N ASP A 160 23.96 23.39 0.15
CA ASP A 160 24.95 24.02 1.02
C ASP A 160 24.62 25.52 1.25
N GLU A 161 24.20 26.20 0.19
CA GLU A 161 23.87 27.61 0.20
C GLU A 161 22.56 27.87 0.96
N PHE A 162 21.49 27.12 0.65
CA PHE A 162 20.24 27.16 1.40
C PHE A 162 20.43 26.97 2.91
N ILE A 163 21.31 26.03 3.32
CA ILE A 163 21.65 25.81 4.72
C ILE A 163 22.41 27.01 5.31
N ARG A 164 23.43 27.50 4.60
CA ARG A 164 24.28 28.62 5.03
C ARG A 164 23.50 29.92 5.16
N THR A 165 22.65 30.21 4.19
CA THR A 165 21.83 31.43 4.16
C THR A 165 20.64 31.29 5.11
N LYS A 166 20.24 30.06 5.49
CA LYS A 166 19.08 29.73 6.31
C LYS A 166 17.76 29.97 5.56
N GLY A 167 17.60 29.31 4.43
CA GLY A 167 16.38 29.30 3.65
C GLY A 167 16.50 30.03 2.31
N GLY A 168 15.53 29.82 1.44
CA GLY A 168 15.45 30.34 0.08
C GLY A 168 13.99 30.44 -0.37
N ASP A 169 13.74 30.45 -1.67
CA ASP A 169 12.39 30.48 -2.23
C ASP A 169 11.79 29.06 -2.41
N CYS A 170 10.71 28.91 -3.20
CA CYS A 170 9.98 27.64 -3.23
C CYS A 170 10.76 26.52 -3.92
N GLU A 171 11.61 26.88 -4.87
CA GLU A 171 12.49 26.02 -5.62
C GLU A 171 13.59 25.47 -4.69
N ASP A 172 14.22 26.35 -3.91
CA ASP A 172 15.28 25.98 -2.97
C ASP A 172 14.77 25.06 -1.86
N TRP A 173 13.61 25.39 -1.29
CA TRP A 173 12.96 24.56 -0.28
C TRP A 173 12.61 23.17 -0.85
N SER A 174 12.17 23.11 -2.11
CA SER A 174 11.87 21.85 -2.80
C SER A 174 13.13 21.03 -3.06
N LEU A 175 14.23 21.68 -3.46
CA LEU A 175 15.52 21.03 -3.65
C LEU A 175 16.09 20.50 -2.34
N PHE A 176 15.99 21.28 -1.27
CA PHE A 176 16.36 20.86 0.08
C PHE A 176 15.58 19.61 0.50
N ALA A 177 14.25 19.62 0.37
CA ALA A 177 13.41 18.50 0.77
C ALA A 177 13.70 17.24 -0.06
N TYR A 178 13.84 17.39 -1.38
CA TYR A 178 14.28 16.33 -2.29
C TYR A 178 15.59 15.69 -1.84
N SER A 179 16.59 16.52 -1.52
CA SER A 179 17.92 16.10 -1.10
C SER A 179 17.90 15.40 0.26
N LEU A 180 17.12 15.93 1.20
CA LEU A 180 16.92 15.33 2.51
C LEU A 180 16.30 13.92 2.39
N ILE A 181 15.29 13.74 1.53
CA ILE A 181 14.65 12.43 1.34
C ILE A 181 15.67 11.39 0.83
N TYR A 182 16.54 11.78 -0.11
CA TYR A 182 17.62 10.92 -0.57
C TYR A 182 18.63 10.58 0.55
N TYR A 183 19.01 11.58 1.34
CA TYR A 183 19.88 11.36 2.50
C TYR A 183 19.26 10.37 3.49
N LEU A 184 17.99 10.53 3.83
CA LEU A 184 17.27 9.62 4.73
C LEU A 184 17.26 8.19 4.21
N ALA A 185 16.93 8.00 2.92
CA ALA A 185 16.94 6.68 2.29
C ALA A 185 18.32 6.00 2.38
N ARG A 186 19.40 6.75 2.11
CA ARG A 186 20.78 6.24 2.18
C ARG A 186 21.22 5.86 3.60
N ASN A 187 20.63 6.49 4.61
CA ASN A 187 20.91 6.25 6.03
C ASN A 187 19.92 5.29 6.70
N GLY A 188 19.14 4.53 5.91
CA GLY A 188 18.30 3.44 6.43
C GLY A 188 16.93 3.85 6.96
N TYR A 189 16.53 5.12 6.81
CA TYR A 189 15.16 5.53 7.09
C TYR A 189 14.22 4.95 6.03
N LYS A 190 13.03 4.54 6.46
CA LYS A 190 12.03 3.91 5.59
C LYS A 190 10.80 4.77 5.40
N LYS A 191 10.53 5.70 6.31
CA LYS A 191 9.27 6.45 6.35
C LYS A 191 9.47 7.92 6.68
N ILE A 192 8.55 8.75 6.21
CA ILE A 192 8.44 10.16 6.57
C ILE A 192 7.01 10.45 6.96
N THR A 193 6.86 11.17 8.07
CA THR A 193 5.58 11.67 8.58
C THR A 193 5.45 13.14 8.24
N PHE A 194 4.42 13.44 7.46
CA PHE A 194 3.92 14.76 7.12
C PHE A 194 2.65 15.03 7.94
N TYR A 195 1.93 16.11 7.61
CA TYR A 195 0.61 16.35 8.19
C TYR A 195 -0.46 16.70 7.16
N VAL A 196 -1.69 16.29 7.46
CA VAL A 196 -2.90 16.75 6.78
C VAL A 196 -3.68 17.68 7.71
N LYS A 197 -4.39 18.65 7.14
CA LYS A 197 -5.28 19.52 7.91
C LYS A 197 -6.48 18.70 8.40
N GLN A 198 -6.74 18.72 9.70
CA GLN A 198 -7.88 18.05 10.31
C GLN A 198 -8.36 18.83 11.54
N ASN A 199 -9.59 19.31 11.50
CA ASN A 199 -10.19 20.06 12.62
C ASN A 199 -10.24 19.21 13.90
N ASN A 200 -10.07 19.86 15.05
CA ASN A 200 -10.10 19.23 16.38
C ASN A 200 -9.05 18.12 16.58
N SER A 201 -7.92 18.22 15.88
CA SER A 201 -6.78 17.32 16.06
C SER A 201 -5.52 18.10 16.44
N LYS A 202 -4.49 17.40 16.92
CA LYS A 202 -3.17 17.97 17.18
C LYS A 202 -2.10 16.98 16.77
N LEU A 203 -1.07 17.47 16.09
CA LEU A 203 0.11 16.69 15.76
C LEU A 203 1.25 17.11 16.70
N TYR A 204 1.67 16.19 17.56
CA TYR A 204 2.84 16.41 18.40
C TYR A 204 4.11 16.43 17.54
N LEU A 205 4.96 17.44 17.75
CA LEU A 205 6.22 17.62 17.03
C LEU A 205 7.39 17.09 17.86
N TYR A 206 7.66 17.75 19.00
CA TYR A 206 8.73 17.38 19.92
C TYR A 206 8.46 17.95 21.33
N LYS A 207 9.22 17.48 22.31
CA LYS A 207 9.19 17.96 23.69
C LYS A 207 10.57 18.52 24.06
N GLU A 208 10.60 19.66 24.72
CA GLU A 208 11.82 20.27 25.24
C GLU A 208 11.59 20.74 26.68
N GLY A 209 12.26 20.11 27.64
CA GLY A 209 11.97 20.31 29.05
C GLY A 209 10.50 20.01 29.37
N ASN A 210 9.79 20.99 29.92
CA ASN A 210 8.36 20.88 30.25
C ASN A 210 7.43 21.36 29.12
N THR A 211 7.98 21.85 28.01
CA THR A 211 7.20 22.41 26.89
C THR A 211 6.97 21.34 25.82
N ILE A 212 5.71 21.18 25.42
CA ILE A 212 5.31 20.29 24.33
C ILE A 212 4.93 21.13 23.11
N TYR A 213 5.64 20.92 22.00
CA TYR A 213 5.38 21.58 20.73
C TYR A 213 4.45 20.72 19.88
N TYR A 214 3.39 21.32 19.34
CA TYR A 214 2.43 20.62 18.49
C TYR A 214 1.83 21.58 17.45
N LEU A 215 1.35 21.01 16.34
CA LEU A 215 0.54 21.72 15.35
C LEU A 215 -0.95 21.53 15.66
N PRO A 216 -1.73 22.61 15.87
CA PRO A 216 -3.17 22.50 16.02
C PRO A 216 -3.84 22.20 14.67
N ASN A 217 -4.98 21.52 14.70
CA ASN A 217 -5.75 21.13 13.53
C ASN A 217 -4.95 20.33 12.49
N ALA A 218 -4.04 19.48 12.96
CA ALA A 218 -3.15 18.68 12.13
C ALA A 218 -3.14 17.21 12.59
N LYS A 219 -3.19 16.29 11.62
CA LYS A 219 -3.04 14.85 11.84
C LYS A 219 -1.82 14.33 11.07
N ALA A 220 -1.08 13.42 11.71
CA ALA A 220 0.05 12.72 11.09
C ALA A 220 -0.39 11.97 9.82
N TYR A 221 0.42 12.08 8.77
CA TYR A 221 0.29 11.31 7.55
C TYR A 221 1.65 10.71 7.19
N THR A 222 1.82 9.40 7.40
CA THR A 222 3.09 8.71 7.23
C THR A 222 3.11 7.97 5.90
N ILE A 223 4.18 8.18 5.12
CA ILE A 223 4.42 7.48 3.85
C ILE A 223 5.80 6.83 3.84
N GLU A 224 5.96 5.82 2.99
CA GLU A 224 7.26 5.20 2.73
C GLU A 224 8.12 6.13 1.87
N ILE A 225 9.42 6.15 2.15
CA ILE A 225 10.41 6.84 1.32
C ILE A 225 10.55 6.05 0.02
N LYS A 226 10.24 6.72 -1.10
CA LYS A 226 10.33 6.14 -2.45
C LYS A 226 11.08 7.11 -3.36
N ASN A 227 10.54 7.38 -4.55
CA ASN A 227 11.16 8.26 -5.54
C ASN A 227 10.74 9.71 -5.26
N PRO A 228 11.57 10.54 -4.59
CA PRO A 228 11.23 11.96 -4.46
C PRO A 228 11.37 12.65 -5.82
N SER A 229 10.57 13.69 -6.04
CA SER A 229 10.57 14.52 -7.24
C SER A 229 10.21 15.95 -6.87
N ILE A 230 10.80 16.92 -7.57
CA ILE A 230 10.42 18.32 -7.47
C ILE A 230 9.37 18.57 -8.55
N VAL A 231 8.27 19.23 -8.18
CA VAL A 231 7.17 19.57 -9.08
C VAL A 231 6.95 21.05 -9.01
N CYS A 232 7.16 21.74 -10.12
CA CYS A 232 6.91 23.17 -10.26
C CYS A 232 5.71 23.38 -11.16
N TYR A 233 4.82 24.30 -10.79
CA TYR A 233 3.60 24.59 -11.53
C TYR A 233 3.28 26.07 -11.50
N LYS A 234 2.56 26.51 -12.53
CA LYS A 234 2.07 27.88 -12.65
C LYS A 234 0.86 28.10 -11.74
N ILE A 235 0.90 29.12 -10.90
CA ILE A 235 -0.28 29.60 -10.17
C ILE A 235 -1.07 30.58 -11.05
N ASN A 236 -0.39 31.52 -11.68
CA ASN A 236 -0.95 32.50 -12.63
C ASN A 236 0.12 32.99 -13.59
N GLU A 237 -0.21 33.92 -14.49
CA GLU A 237 0.67 34.45 -15.54
C GLU A 237 2.10 34.79 -15.08
N THR A 238 2.25 35.29 -13.85
CA THR A 238 3.49 35.86 -13.31
C THR A 238 4.02 35.15 -12.07
N LEU A 239 3.33 34.09 -11.60
CA LEU A 239 3.70 33.36 -10.38
C LEU A 239 3.74 31.86 -10.63
N GLY A 240 4.91 31.28 -10.36
CA GLY A 240 5.11 29.84 -10.20
C GLY A 240 5.12 29.43 -8.72
N HIS A 241 5.09 28.12 -8.48
CA HIS A 241 5.37 27.53 -7.17
C HIS A 241 5.96 26.14 -7.35
N CYS A 242 6.93 25.79 -6.51
CA CYS A 242 7.50 24.46 -6.46
C CYS A 242 7.15 23.74 -5.16
N ILE A 243 6.83 22.45 -5.30
CA ILE A 243 6.52 21.53 -4.21
C ILE A 243 7.35 20.25 -4.39
N THR A 244 7.34 19.41 -3.36
CA THR A 244 7.98 18.09 -3.44
C THR A 244 6.93 16.99 -3.48
N ALA A 245 7.21 15.95 -4.25
CA ALA A 245 6.40 14.76 -4.37
C ALA A 245 7.20 13.52 -3.98
N ILE A 246 6.57 12.53 -3.36
CA ILE A 246 7.10 11.18 -3.20
C ILE A 246 6.20 10.23 -3.98
N CYS A 247 6.78 9.55 -4.97
CA CYS A 247 6.04 8.75 -5.94
C CYS A 247 6.44 7.28 -5.90
N ASP A 248 5.48 6.41 -6.24
CA ASP A 248 5.71 4.97 -6.38
C ASP A 248 6.74 4.66 -7.48
N LYS A 249 6.75 5.46 -8.55
CA LYS A 249 7.74 5.41 -9.63
C LYS A 249 8.40 6.77 -9.83
N PRO A 250 9.54 6.89 -10.53
CA PRO A 250 10.05 8.20 -10.96
C PRO A 250 8.99 8.97 -11.76
N LEU A 251 8.80 10.25 -11.45
CA LEU A 251 7.85 11.09 -12.18
C LEU A 251 8.42 11.40 -13.57
N LEU A 252 7.72 10.95 -14.62
CA LEU A 252 8.04 11.26 -16.01
C LEU A 252 6.97 12.20 -16.58
N PRO A 253 7.32 13.06 -17.56
CA PRO A 253 6.35 13.91 -18.24
C PRO A 253 5.16 13.10 -18.77
N ASN A 254 3.94 13.63 -18.60
CA ASN A 254 2.69 13.04 -19.10
C ASN A 254 2.30 11.67 -18.53
N GLN A 255 2.96 11.18 -17.48
CA GLN A 255 2.58 9.94 -16.82
C GLN A 255 1.75 10.20 -15.57
N LYS A 256 0.57 9.57 -15.49
CA LYS A 256 -0.16 9.46 -14.22
C LYS A 256 0.64 8.57 -13.29
N ASN A 257 1.13 9.14 -12.22
CA ASN A 257 1.86 8.42 -11.19
C ASN A 257 1.19 8.65 -9.83
N ASN A 258 1.22 7.61 -9.00
CA ASN A 258 0.69 7.70 -7.66
C ASN A 258 1.73 8.39 -6.78
N CYS A 259 1.48 9.67 -6.50
CA CYS A 259 2.39 10.54 -5.78
C CYS A 259 1.69 11.19 -4.60
N THR A 260 2.41 11.30 -3.49
CA THR A 260 2.03 12.16 -2.37
C THR A 260 2.76 13.48 -2.52
N TYR A 261 2.00 14.57 -2.65
CA TYR A 261 2.51 15.93 -2.80
C TYR A 261 2.50 16.65 -1.46
N PHE A 262 3.54 17.43 -1.17
CA PHE A 262 3.64 18.19 0.06
C PHE A 262 4.39 19.51 -0.11
N GLU A 263 4.05 20.47 0.75
CA GLU A 263 4.72 21.76 0.83
C GLU A 263 6.02 21.64 1.65
N PRO A 264 7.20 21.81 1.05
CA PRO A 264 8.47 21.59 1.74
C PRO A 264 8.75 22.58 2.88
N GLN A 265 8.12 23.76 2.87
CA GLN A 265 8.25 24.85 3.83
C GLN A 265 7.49 24.58 5.13
N ASN A 266 6.66 23.54 5.20
CA ASN A 266 5.94 23.21 6.45
C ASN A 266 5.65 21.72 6.64
N GLY A 267 5.72 20.89 5.59
CA GLY A 267 5.39 19.47 5.65
C GLY A 267 3.90 19.15 5.52
N LYS A 268 3.08 20.07 5.01
CA LYS A 268 1.65 19.86 4.77
C LYS A 268 1.47 19.04 3.49
N ILE A 269 0.74 17.94 3.59
CA ILE A 269 0.25 17.20 2.42
C ILE A 269 -0.76 18.06 1.66
N LEU A 270 -0.57 18.13 0.36
CA LEU A 270 -1.41 18.85 -0.57
C LEU A 270 -2.40 17.88 -1.22
N ASN A 271 -3.66 18.28 -1.31
CA ASN A 271 -4.65 17.50 -2.03
C ASN A 271 -4.40 17.68 -3.53
N PRO A 272 -4.24 16.60 -4.33
CA PRO A 272 -4.04 16.72 -5.77
C PRO A 272 -5.16 17.49 -6.48
N LYS A 273 -6.38 17.55 -5.91
CA LYS A 273 -7.48 18.35 -6.44
C LYS A 273 -7.34 19.86 -6.17
N GLU A 274 -6.57 20.23 -5.16
CA GLU A 274 -6.23 21.64 -4.86
C GLU A 274 -5.06 22.11 -5.73
N LEU A 275 -4.31 21.16 -6.29
CA LEU A 275 -3.25 21.44 -7.24
C LEU A 275 -3.86 21.42 -8.65
N TYR A 276 -4.04 22.59 -9.26
CA TYR A 276 -4.17 22.67 -10.72
C TYR A 276 -2.79 22.37 -11.32
N ILE A 277 -2.38 21.10 -11.29
CA ILE A 277 -1.10 20.66 -11.84
C ILE A 277 -1.22 20.73 -13.36
N ILE A 278 -0.87 21.88 -13.92
CA ILE A 278 -0.42 21.93 -15.30
C ILE A 278 0.97 21.30 -15.27
N VAL A 279 1.05 20.00 -15.57
CA VAL A 279 2.34 19.38 -15.91
C VAL A 279 2.73 19.95 -17.27
N SER A 280 3.33 21.13 -17.27
CA SER A 280 3.96 21.70 -18.45
C SER A 280 5.11 20.79 -18.88
N ASN A 281 5.28 20.56 -20.18
CA ASN A 281 6.33 19.73 -20.76
C ASN A 281 7.75 20.27 -20.56
N ASP A 282 7.90 21.43 -19.91
CA ASP A 282 9.10 22.24 -19.96
C ASP A 282 9.79 22.34 -18.60
N PHE A 283 10.39 21.24 -18.14
CA PHE A 283 11.46 21.29 -17.13
C PHE A 283 12.80 21.70 -17.80
N TYR A 284 12.84 22.89 -18.41
CA TYR A 284 14.07 23.48 -18.95
C TYR A 284 14.84 24.18 -17.84
N PHE A 285 15.94 23.56 -17.41
CA PHE A 285 16.96 24.21 -16.56
C PHE A 285 17.73 25.33 -17.28
N ARG A 286 17.43 25.59 -18.57
CA ARG A 286 18.05 26.67 -19.36
C ARG A 286 17.09 27.82 -19.71
N GLU A 287 15.85 27.75 -19.25
CA GLU A 287 14.82 28.75 -19.53
C GLU A 287 13.95 29.03 -18.29
N TRP A 288 14.54 29.06 -17.09
CA TRP A 288 13.87 29.64 -15.90
C TRP A 288 13.49 31.12 -16.11
N GLN A 289 14.08 31.78 -17.10
CA GLN A 289 13.70 33.13 -17.53
C GLN A 289 12.29 33.22 -18.15
N PHE A 290 11.61 32.11 -18.47
CA PHE A 290 10.28 32.11 -19.10
C PHE A 290 9.09 32.15 -18.12
N TRP A 291 9.34 32.19 -16.81
CA TRP A 291 8.28 32.24 -15.79
C TRP A 291 8.18 33.60 -15.07
N LYS A 292 8.49 34.69 -15.81
CA LYS A 292 8.07 36.06 -15.47
C LYS A 292 6.68 36.36 -16.03
#